data_AF-A0A528GXN5-F1
#
_entry.id   AF-A0A528GXN5-F1
#
_cell.length_a   1.000
_cell.length_b   1.000
_cell.length_c   1.000
_cell.angle_alpha   90.00
_cell.angle_beta   90.00
_cell.angle_gamma   90.00
#
_symmetry.space_group_name_H-M   'P 1'
#
loop_
_entity.id
_entity.type
_entity.pdbx_description
1 polymer ?
#
loop_
_entity_poly.entity_id
_entity_poly.type
_entity_poly.pdbx_seq_one_letter_code
_entity_poly.pdbx_strand_id
1 'polypeptide(L)' 'MTEAEGHVRLTSGDEPDGRDHVRRIPDIISLVKDSYGELRPAERRVADVVLDDVRFAVDASNAALAQRAQVSEPTVTRFC' A
#
# COMPACT_ATOMS: atom_id res chain seq x y z
N MET A 1 13.43 56.79 34.58
CA MET A 1 13.50 55.38 35.00
C MET A 1 12.23 54.74 34.48
N THR A 2 12.40 53.96 33.42
CA THR A 2 11.38 53.25 32.62
C THR A 2 10.84 52.06 33.40
N GLU A 3 9.54 51.79 33.39
CA GLU A 3 9.03 50.41 33.43
C GLU A 3 7.78 50.37 32.54
N ALA A 4 7.81 49.45 31.58
CA ALA A 4 6.95 49.41 30.40
C ALA A 4 5.79 48.43 30.58
N GLU A 5 4.73 48.69 29.81
CA GLU A 5 3.52 47.88 29.67
C GLU A 5 3.85 46.44 29.24
N GLY A 6 3.53 45.48 30.11
CA GLY A 6 3.61 44.05 29.82
C GLY A 6 2.38 43.58 29.04
N HIS A 7 2.46 43.65 27.73
CA HIS A 7 1.46 43.15 26.79
C HIS A 7 1.28 41.63 26.94
N VAL A 8 0.06 41.18 27.20
CA VAL A 8 -0.31 39.75 27.13
C VAL A 8 -0.12 39.30 25.67
N ARG A 9 0.92 38.51 25.41
CA ARG A 9 1.08 37.81 24.14
C ARG A 9 0.45 36.43 24.30
N LEU A 10 -0.79 36.30 23.84
CA LEU A 10 -1.38 35.01 23.49
C LEU A 10 -0.53 34.46 22.34
N THR A 11 0.51 33.70 22.66
CA THR A 11 1.22 32.91 21.66
C THR A 11 0.36 31.70 21.37
N SER A 12 -0.17 31.70 20.14
CA SER A 12 -0.67 30.56 19.40
C SER A 12 0.03 29.26 19.81
N GLY A 13 -0.70 28.40 20.50
CA GLY A 13 -0.43 26.97 20.48
C GLY A 13 -1.04 26.43 19.20
N ASP A 14 -0.39 26.68 18.06
CA ASP A 14 -0.58 25.83 16.89
C ASP A 14 0.17 24.54 17.23
N GLU A 15 -0.51 23.71 18.03
CA GLU A 15 -0.04 22.36 18.35
C GLU A 15 0.06 21.63 17.01
N PRO A 16 1.26 21.24 16.54
CA PRO A 16 1.32 20.35 15.39
C PRO A 16 0.63 19.06 15.84
N ASP A 17 -0.52 18.76 15.23
CA ASP A 17 -1.29 17.53 15.43
C ASP A 17 -0.38 16.34 15.10
N GLY A 18 0.37 15.92 16.12
CA GLY A 18 1.26 14.78 16.13
C GLY A 18 0.47 13.48 16.28
N ARG A 19 -0.68 13.37 15.60
CA ARG A 19 -1.47 12.15 15.58
C ARG A 19 -1.20 11.37 14.31
N ASP A 20 -0.29 10.42 14.50
CA ASP A 20 -0.27 9.16 13.78
C ASP A 20 0.02 9.24 12.27
N HIS A 21 1.26 9.61 11.97
CA HIS A 21 2.01 8.93 10.91
C HIS A 21 2.33 7.49 11.36
N VAL A 22 1.34 6.72 11.80
CA VAL A 22 1.41 5.27 11.72
C VAL A 22 1.72 5.04 10.26
N ARG A 23 2.90 4.51 9.95
CA ARG A 23 3.27 4.14 8.57
C ARG A 23 2.12 3.29 8.07
N ARG A 24 1.17 3.87 7.31
CA ARG A 24 0.06 3.14 6.73
C ARG A 24 0.73 2.19 5.78
N ILE A 25 0.84 0.93 6.18
CA ILE A 25 1.29 -0.12 5.27
C ILE A 25 0.29 -0.07 4.13
N PRO A 26 0.72 0.25 2.91
CA PRO A 26 -0.19 0.37 1.79
C PRO A 26 -0.89 -0.98 1.60
N ASP A 27 -2.21 -0.94 1.41
CA ASP A 27 -3.00 -2.13 1.14
C ASP A 27 -2.51 -2.77 -0.16
N ILE A 28 -1.98 -3.99 -0.08
CA ILE A 28 -1.37 -4.68 -1.21
C ILE A 28 -2.37 -4.92 -2.33
N ILE A 29 -3.65 -5.13 -2.01
CA ILE A 29 -4.70 -5.32 -3.01
C ILE A 29 -4.95 -4.03 -3.79
N SER A 30 -4.95 -2.89 -3.09
CA SER A 30 -5.01 -1.58 -3.74
C SER A 30 -3.79 -1.34 -4.64
N LEU A 31 -2.57 -1.67 -4.19
CA LEU A 31 -1.36 -1.54 -5.02
C LEU A 31 -1.41 -2.39 -6.31
N VAL A 32 -1.92 -3.63 -6.22
CA VAL A 32 -2.08 -4.51 -7.39
C VAL A 32 -3.10 -3.92 -8.36
N LYS A 33 -4.21 -3.36 -7.87
CA LYS A 33 -5.23 -2.71 -8.71
C LYS A 33 -4.70 -1.46 -9.41
N ASP A 34 -3.97 -0.61 -8.68
CA ASP A 34 -3.39 0.63 -9.22
C ASP A 34 -2.34 0.33 -10.30
N SER A 35 -1.58 -0.74 -10.12
CA SER A 35 -0.51 -1.14 -11.05
C SER A 35 -1.01 -2.01 -12.20
N TYR A 36 -2.27 -2.48 -12.18
CA TYR A 36 -2.80 -3.49 -13.10
C TYR A 36 -2.66 -3.11 -14.59
N GLY A 37 -2.83 -1.82 -14.92
CA GLY A 37 -2.70 -1.31 -16.29
C GLY A 37 -1.30 -1.47 -16.87
N GLU A 38 -0.29 -1.40 -16.02
CA GLU A 38 1.14 -1.43 -16.39
C GLU A 38 1.72 -2.86 -16.42
N LEU A 39 0.99 -3.84 -15.89
CA LEU A 39 1.42 -5.24 -15.84
C LEU A 39 1.51 -5.86 -17.24
N ARG A 40 2.51 -6.73 -17.43
CA ARG A 40 2.63 -7.53 -18.66
C ARG A 40 1.44 -8.50 -18.77
N PRO A 41 1.07 -8.96 -19.98
CA PRO A 41 -0.05 -9.90 -20.15
C PRO A 41 0.02 -11.18 -19.31
N ALA A 42 1.23 -11.67 -19.00
CA ALA A 42 1.41 -12.82 -18.13
C ALA A 42 1.26 -12.48 -16.64
N GLU A 43 1.73 -11.30 -16.22
CA GLU A 43 1.59 -10.80 -14.83
C GLU A 43 0.13 -10.43 -14.53
N ARG A 44 -0.60 -9.84 -15.49
CA ARG A 44 -2.04 -9.57 -15.36
C ARG A 44 -2.84 -10.81 -15.03
N ARG A 45 -2.53 -11.95 -15.65
CA ARG A 45 -3.21 -13.22 -15.34
C ARG A 45 -2.97 -13.69 -13.91
N VAL A 46 -1.79 -13.39 -13.34
CA VAL A 46 -1.53 -13.67 -11.92
C VAL A 46 -2.32 -12.69 -11.05
N ALA A 47 -2.32 -11.40 -11.39
CA ALA A 47 -3.13 -10.39 -10.70
C ALA A 47 -4.63 -10.72 -10.73
N ASP A 48 -5.16 -11.20 -11.85
CA ASP A 48 -6.56 -11.63 -11.97
C ASP A 48 -6.89 -12.73 -10.96
N VAL A 49 -6.03 -13.75 -10.85
CA VAL A 49 -6.21 -14.84 -9.87
C VAL A 49 -6.18 -14.32 -8.43
N VAL A 50 -5.27 -13.38 -8.12
CA VAL A 50 -5.16 -12.79 -6.78
C VAL A 50 -6.36 -11.92 -6.44
N LEU A 51 -6.84 -11.12 -7.40
CA LEU A 51 -7.96 -10.20 -7.22
C LEU A 51 -9.32 -10.92 -7.21
N ASP A 52 -9.44 -12.04 -7.91
CA ASP A 52 -10.63 -12.91 -7.94
C ASP A 52 -10.81 -13.66 -6.60
N ASP A 53 -9.72 -14.22 -6.04
CA ASP A 53 -9.75 -14.90 -4.75
C ASP A 53 -8.48 -14.66 -3.93
N VAL A 54 -8.53 -13.60 -3.12
CA VAL A 54 -7.43 -13.21 -2.23
C VAL A 54 -7.13 -14.29 -1.19
N ARG A 55 -8.14 -14.99 -0.68
CA ARG A 55 -7.94 -16.02 0.35
C ARG A 55 -7.17 -17.20 -0.23
N PHE A 56 -7.58 -17.66 -1.41
CA PHE A 56 -6.83 -18.68 -2.15
C PHE A 56 -5.38 -18.22 -2.39
N ALA A 57 -5.18 -16.99 -2.86
CA ALA A 57 -3.84 -16.50 -3.19
C ALA A 57 -2.88 -16.45 -2.00
N VAL A 58 -3.39 -16.21 -0.79
CA VAL A 58 -2.58 -16.21 0.45
C VAL A 58 -2.14 -17.63 0.85
N ASP A 59 -3.02 -18.62 0.66
CA ASP A 59 -2.75 -20.01 1.06
C ASP A 59 -2.08 -20.84 -0.05
N ALA A 60 -2.11 -20.36 -1.30
CA ALA A 60 -1.60 -21.05 -2.47
C ALA A 60 -0.07 -20.98 -2.59
N SER A 61 0.54 -22.07 -3.09
CA SER A 61 1.94 -22.04 -3.52
C SER A 61 2.11 -21.31 -4.85
N ASN A 62 3.33 -20.88 -5.17
CA ASN A 62 3.66 -20.28 -6.48
C ASN A 62 3.29 -21.22 -7.64
N ALA A 63 3.46 -22.53 -7.47
CA ALA A 63 3.05 -23.54 -8.44
C ALA A 63 1.54 -23.56 -8.67
N ALA A 64 0.75 -23.47 -7.59
CA ALA A 64 -0.71 -23.44 -7.67
C ALA A 64 -1.23 -22.14 -8.32
N LEU A 65 -0.64 -20.99 -7.96
CA LEU A 65 -0.92 -19.71 -8.62
C LEU A 65 -0.59 -19.75 -10.10
N ALA A 66 0.58 -20.28 -10.46
CA ALA A 66 1.04 -20.42 -11.83
C ALA A 66 0.08 -21.29 -12.66
N GLN A 67 -0.34 -22.43 -12.11
CA GLN A 67 -1.31 -23.32 -12.74
C GLN A 67 -2.65 -22.62 -12.97
N ARG A 68 -3.19 -21.94 -11.96
CA ARG A 68 -4.49 -21.26 -12.10
C ARG A 68 -4.44 -20.09 -13.08
N ALA A 69 -3.35 -19.32 -13.09
CA ALA A 69 -3.12 -18.22 -14.03
C ALA A 69 -2.63 -18.66 -15.43
N GLN A 70 -2.36 -19.96 -15.62
CA GLN A 70 -1.82 -20.54 -16.86
C GLN A 70 -0.47 -19.92 -17.26
N VAL A 71 0.40 -19.67 -16.29
CA VAL A 71 1.75 -19.11 -16.47
C VAL A 71 2.80 -20.06 -15.89
N SER A 72 4.08 -19.70 -16.01
CA SER A 72 5.17 -20.42 -15.36
C SER A 72 5.42 -19.87 -13.94
N GLU A 73 5.96 -20.71 -13.05
CA GLU A 73 6.32 -20.29 -11.69
C GLU A 73 7.29 -19.08 -11.65
N PRO A 74 8.31 -18.97 -12.52
CA PRO A 74 9.14 -17.76 -12.58
C PRO A 74 8.37 -16.49 -12.94
N THR A 75 7.24 -16.59 -13.63
CA THR A 75 6.35 -15.43 -13.86
C THR A 75 5.68 -14.99 -12.58
N VAL A 76 5.21 -15.93 -11.74
CA VAL A 76 4.65 -15.61 -10.41
C VAL A 76 5.70 -14.92 -9.54
N THR A 77 6.94 -15.42 -9.53
CA THR A 77 8.04 -14.81 -8.76
C THR A 77 8.41 -13.40 -9.24
N ARG A 78 8.22 -13.06 -10.52
CA ARG A 78 8.43 -11.68 -11.01
C ARG A 78 7.26 -10.75 -10.69
N PHE A 79 6.07 -11.30 -10.51
CA PHE A 79 4.87 -10.55 -10.18
C PHE A 79 4.84 -10.12 -8.70
N CYS A 80 5.26 -11.01 -7.79
CA CYS A 80 5.39 -10.72 -6.36
C CYS A 80 6.40 -9.60 -6.08
#